data_AF-A0A7S1JW21-F1
#
_entry.id   AF-A0A7S1JW21-F1
#
_cell.length_a   1.000
_cell.length_b   1.000
_cell.length_c   1.000
_cell.angle_alpha   90.00
_cell.angle_beta   90.00
_cell.angle_gamma   90.00
#
_symmetry.space_group_name_H-M   'P 1'
#
loop_
_entity.id
_entity.type
_entity.pdbx_description
1 polymer ?
#
loop_
_entity_poly.entity_id
_entity_poly.type
_entity_poly.pdbx_seq_one_letter_code
_entity_poly.pdbx_strand_id
1 'polypeptide(L)'
;EILSPLSPSSGSRDRESACCLIEALTMNALDAFLGLLLHIWGLLLTLLLTVLQPLIKLVIRACCRRDAFGDARDGLTSHLNCRTTISSRDAPAAAEKDNPTCTFVCASYNILAPCYVKCVDFPYCSRKAISPERRFERVVAEVKSLGADVVGFQETQREVLDQHLRSELNEIGYGELFFDSKTLGKGAQFPEGLLTAVRSDRFTVEHKTTVKLDERVKKAVRGMAGSRVTEADIDGLALPGGNVGQVLLLRCRTSGRLLLFANVHIHYFWLR
;
A
#
# COMPACT_ATOMS: atom_id res chain seq x y z
N GLU A 1 15.88 -104.15 -15.89
CA GLU A 1 16.22 -103.34 -17.09
C GLU A 1 15.56 -101.98 -16.94
N ILE A 2 16.07 -100.81 -17.30
CA ILE A 2 17.37 -100.24 -17.69
C ILE A 2 17.05 -98.73 -17.89
N LEU A 3 17.88 -97.83 -17.34
CA LEU A 3 18.12 -96.39 -17.71
C LEU A 3 16.93 -95.39 -17.65
N SER A 4 17.05 -94.07 -17.46
CA SER A 4 18.00 -93.05 -16.97
C SER A 4 17.27 -91.71 -17.13
N PRO A 5 17.50 -90.67 -16.31
CA PRO A 5 16.87 -89.37 -16.51
C PRO A 5 17.54 -88.58 -17.65
N LEU A 6 16.73 -87.98 -18.52
CA LEU A 6 17.14 -87.05 -19.57
C LEU A 6 17.73 -85.76 -18.96
N SER A 7 18.91 -85.39 -19.43
CA SER A 7 19.58 -84.11 -19.18
C SER A 7 18.73 -82.91 -19.62
N PRO A 8 18.70 -81.80 -18.87
CA PRO A 8 18.08 -80.57 -19.34
C PRO A 8 18.92 -79.99 -20.48
N SER A 9 18.21 -79.63 -21.55
CA SER A 9 18.76 -79.03 -22.76
C SER A 9 19.47 -77.71 -22.46
N SER A 10 20.60 -77.51 -23.13
CA SER A 10 21.48 -76.34 -23.10
C SER A 10 20.85 -75.04 -23.65
N GLY A 11 19.52 -74.94 -23.72
CA GLY A 11 18.82 -73.83 -24.39
C GLY A 11 18.23 -72.76 -23.46
N SER A 12 18.26 -72.95 -22.13
CA SER A 12 17.65 -71.99 -21.19
C SER A 12 18.60 -70.88 -20.73
N ARG A 13 19.91 -71.15 -20.56
CA ARG A 13 20.88 -70.16 -20.09
C ARG A 13 21.19 -69.06 -21.12
N ASP A 14 21.12 -69.38 -22.41
CA ASP A 14 21.39 -68.41 -23.47
C ASP A 14 20.24 -67.41 -23.65
N ARG A 15 19.00 -67.81 -23.33
CA ARG A 15 17.83 -66.92 -23.40
C ARG A 15 17.76 -65.95 -22.22
N GLU A 16 18.10 -66.38 -21.01
CA GLU A 16 18.19 -65.49 -19.85
C GLU A 16 19.33 -64.47 -20.01
N SER A 17 20.48 -64.90 -20.54
CA SER A 17 21.62 -64.00 -20.79
C SER A 17 21.32 -62.97 -21.89
N ALA A 18 20.60 -63.35 -22.95
CA ALA A 18 20.17 -62.43 -24.00
C ALA A 18 19.11 -61.43 -23.51
N CYS A 19 18.19 -61.85 -22.64
CA CYS A 19 17.16 -60.97 -22.06
C CYS A 19 17.78 -59.89 -21.17
N CYS A 20 18.72 -60.27 -20.29
CA CYS A 20 19.46 -59.30 -19.46
C CYS A 20 20.33 -58.34 -20.29
N LEU A 21 20.90 -58.78 -21.41
CA LEU A 21 21.69 -57.92 -22.29
C LEU A 21 20.81 -56.88 -23.01
N ILE A 22 19.60 -57.27 -23.44
CA ILE A 22 18.63 -56.37 -24.08
C ILE A 22 18.05 -55.36 -23.08
N GLU A 23 17.76 -55.77 -21.85
CA GLU A 23 17.33 -54.86 -20.77
C GLU A 23 18.42 -53.86 -20.38
N ALA A 24 19.69 -54.31 -20.27
CA ALA A 24 20.81 -53.42 -19.98
C ALA A 24 21.09 -52.43 -21.13
N LEU A 25 20.95 -52.85 -22.39
CA LEU A 25 21.11 -51.97 -23.56
C LEU A 25 19.96 -50.95 -23.68
N THR A 26 18.72 -51.35 -23.34
CA THR A 26 17.57 -50.44 -23.39
C THR A 26 17.59 -49.41 -22.25
N MET A 27 18.02 -49.79 -21.03
CA MET A 27 18.22 -48.85 -19.94
C MET A 27 19.32 -47.82 -20.24
N ASN A 28 20.47 -48.25 -20.77
CA ASN A 28 21.55 -47.33 -21.16
C ASN A 28 21.13 -46.36 -22.28
N ALA A 29 20.29 -46.81 -23.22
CA ALA A 29 19.77 -45.95 -24.28
C ALA A 29 18.75 -44.93 -23.75
N LEU A 30 17.92 -45.31 -22.78
CA LEU A 30 16.95 -44.42 -22.13
C LEU A 30 17.66 -43.33 -21.31
N ASP A 31 18.70 -43.69 -20.55
CA ASP A 31 19.50 -42.76 -19.77
C ASP A 31 20.27 -41.77 -20.67
N ALA A 32 20.82 -42.26 -21.78
CA ALA A 32 21.45 -41.40 -22.78
C ALA A 32 20.45 -40.42 -23.42
N PHE A 33 19.22 -40.88 -23.68
CA PHE A 33 18.15 -40.05 -24.24
C PHE A 33 17.65 -38.98 -23.24
N LEU A 34 17.46 -39.36 -21.97
CA LEU A 34 17.12 -38.44 -20.89
C LEU A 34 18.23 -37.41 -20.64
N GLY A 35 19.49 -37.85 -20.67
CA GLY A 35 20.66 -36.97 -20.57
C GLY A 35 20.71 -35.96 -21.72
N LEU A 36 20.46 -36.39 -22.96
CA LEU A 36 20.40 -35.52 -24.13
C LEU A 36 19.25 -34.51 -24.02
N LEU A 37 18.06 -34.94 -23.58
CA LEU A 37 16.92 -34.06 -23.36
C LEU A 37 17.22 -32.99 -22.30
N LEU A 38 17.81 -33.38 -21.16
CA LEU A 38 18.23 -32.44 -20.12
C LEU A 38 19.27 -31.44 -20.64
N HIS A 39 20.21 -31.90 -21.47
CA HIS A 39 21.21 -31.02 -22.08
C HIS A 39 20.58 -30.02 -23.06
N ILE A 40 19.66 -30.49 -23.91
CA ILE A 40 18.91 -29.63 -24.85
C ILE A 40 18.05 -28.62 -24.07
N TRP A 41 17.36 -29.04 -23.01
CA TRP A 41 16.59 -28.14 -22.14
C TRP A 41 17.49 -27.10 -21.45
N GLY A 42 18.67 -27.50 -20.96
CA GLY A 42 19.65 -26.60 -20.37
C GLY A 42 20.17 -25.57 -21.38
N LEU A 43 20.46 -25.98 -22.62
CA LEU A 43 20.85 -25.08 -23.70
C LEU A 43 19.72 -24.12 -24.09
N LEU A 44 18.48 -24.62 -24.18
CA LEU A 44 17.30 -23.81 -24.50
C LEU A 44 17.02 -22.77 -23.41
N LEU A 45 17.15 -23.16 -22.14
CA LEU A 45 17.03 -22.26 -20.99
C LEU A 45 18.15 -21.22 -20.97
N THR A 46 19.37 -21.60 -21.31
CA THR A 46 20.50 -20.67 -21.39
C THR A 46 20.32 -19.69 -22.54
N LEU A 47 19.82 -20.14 -23.69
CA LEU A 47 19.47 -19.28 -24.83
C LEU A 47 18.33 -18.33 -24.46
N LEU A 48 17.29 -18.83 -23.78
CA LEU A 48 16.18 -18.03 -23.31
C LEU A 48 16.66 -16.94 -22.34
N LEU A 49 17.49 -17.28 -21.34
CA LEU A 49 18.01 -16.33 -20.35
C LEU A 49 18.99 -15.31 -20.95
N THR A 50 19.85 -15.73 -21.89
CA THR A 50 20.82 -14.82 -22.54
C THR A 50 20.17 -13.86 -23.52
N VAL A 51 19.05 -14.24 -24.16
CA VAL A 51 18.29 -13.38 -25.08
C VAL A 51 17.24 -12.54 -24.33
N LEU A 52 16.54 -13.09 -23.34
CA LEU A 52 15.55 -12.30 -22.58
C LEU A 52 16.18 -11.30 -21.61
N GLN A 53 17.32 -11.58 -20.97
CA GLN A 53 17.93 -10.63 -20.04
C GLN A 53 18.19 -9.24 -20.65
N PRO A 54 18.82 -9.11 -21.83
CA PRO A 54 19.06 -7.80 -22.44
C PRO A 54 17.75 -7.13 -22.88
N LEU A 55 16.74 -7.90 -23.33
CA LEU A 55 15.42 -7.36 -23.67
C LEU A 55 14.67 -6.86 -22.44
N ILE A 56 14.68 -7.59 -21.33
CA ILE A 56 14.09 -7.17 -20.05
C ILE A 56 14.81 -5.91 -19.54
N LYS A 57 16.16 -5.88 -19.59
CA LYS A 57 16.94 -4.69 -19.23
C LYS A 57 16.62 -3.50 -20.16
N LEU A 58 16.41 -3.73 -21.45
CA LEU A 58 16.04 -2.70 -22.43
C LEU A 58 14.63 -2.17 -22.17
N VAL A 59 13.66 -3.04 -21.87
CA VAL A 59 12.28 -2.68 -21.52
C VAL A 59 12.26 -1.90 -20.21
N ILE A 60 12.94 -2.37 -19.15
CA ILE A 60 13.08 -1.62 -17.90
C ILE A 60 13.71 -0.24 -18.17
N ARG A 61 14.78 -0.18 -18.97
CA ARG A 61 15.45 1.09 -19.31
C ARG A 61 14.58 2.01 -20.18
N ALA A 62 13.72 1.48 -21.04
CA ALA A 62 12.79 2.24 -21.86
C ALA A 62 11.58 2.74 -21.05
N CYS A 63 11.06 1.92 -20.14
CA CYS A 63 10.02 2.29 -19.19
C CYS A 63 10.53 3.37 -18.22
N CYS A 64 11.73 3.21 -17.66
CA CYS A 64 12.34 4.21 -16.77
C CYS A 64 12.84 5.47 -17.51
N ARG A 65 12.97 5.46 -18.84
CA ARG A 65 13.35 6.66 -19.63
C ARG A 65 12.15 7.51 -20.05
N ARG A 66 10.93 6.97 -20.05
CA ARG A 66 9.73 7.77 -20.40
C ARG A 66 9.30 8.75 -19.30
N ASP A 67 9.83 8.60 -18.09
CA ASP A 67 9.63 9.58 -17.00
C ASP A 67 10.65 10.73 -17.04
N ALA A 68 11.60 10.73 -17.98
CA ALA A 68 12.54 11.83 -18.18
C ALA A 68 11.99 12.86 -19.17
N PHE A 69 10.86 13.48 -18.84
CA PHE A 69 10.43 14.73 -19.47
C PHE A 69 10.88 15.91 -18.60
N GLY A 70 12.06 16.44 -18.92
CA GLY A 70 12.48 17.80 -18.58
C GLY A 70 12.89 18.08 -17.14
N ASP A 71 14.08 17.62 -16.75
CA ASP A 71 14.83 18.30 -15.67
C ASP A 71 15.62 19.46 -16.29
N ALA A 72 15.20 20.67 -15.96
CA ALA A 72 16.04 21.85 -16.00
C ALA A 72 15.88 22.59 -14.67
N ARG A 73 16.54 22.07 -13.64
CA ARG A 73 17.49 22.76 -12.75
C ARG A 73 17.30 22.38 -11.28
N ASP A 74 18.44 21.95 -10.74
CA ASP A 74 18.92 22.11 -9.37
C ASP A 74 18.42 21.13 -8.30
N GLY A 75 19.16 20.01 -8.20
CA GLY A 75 19.81 19.58 -6.97
C GLY A 75 18.91 19.30 -5.76
N LEU A 76 18.24 18.14 -5.75
CA LEU A 76 17.53 17.64 -4.58
C LEU A 76 18.22 16.40 -4.00
N THR A 77 19.12 16.62 -3.04
CA THR A 77 19.49 15.57 -2.08
C THR A 77 18.32 15.33 -1.13
N SER A 78 17.89 14.07 -1.09
CA SER A 78 16.84 13.51 -0.26
C SER A 78 17.15 13.65 1.24
N HIS A 79 16.58 14.67 1.87
CA HIS A 79 16.22 14.66 3.29
C HIS A 79 14.85 15.30 3.43
N LEU A 80 13.88 14.51 3.89
CA LEU A 80 12.53 14.95 4.26
C LEU A 80 12.59 15.92 5.45
N ASN A 81 13.00 17.15 5.17
CA ASN A 81 12.69 18.29 6.03
C ASN A 81 11.28 18.77 5.65
N CYS A 82 10.26 18.16 6.27
CA CYS A 82 8.94 18.78 6.33
C CYS A 82 9.05 20.02 7.22
N ARG A 83 9.44 21.15 6.63
CA ARG A 83 9.33 22.47 7.22
C ARG A 83 8.27 23.25 6.46
N THR A 84 7.03 22.77 6.53
CA THR A 84 5.90 23.45 5.89
C THR A 84 5.23 24.40 6.87
N THR A 85 5.96 25.44 7.30
CA THR A 85 5.27 26.71 7.52
C THR A 85 4.83 27.17 6.14
N ILE A 86 3.55 26.96 5.79
CA ILE A 86 2.90 27.68 4.70
C ILE A 86 2.80 29.14 5.16
N SER A 87 3.93 29.83 5.15
CA SER A 87 3.98 31.27 5.16
C SER A 87 3.72 31.67 3.72
N SER A 88 2.58 32.28 3.44
CA SER A 88 2.37 33.07 2.23
C SER A 88 3.48 34.12 2.12
N ARG A 89 4.59 33.78 1.47
CA ARG A 89 5.76 34.65 1.27
C ARG A 89 6.16 34.60 -0.19
N ASP A 90 5.27 35.12 -1.03
CA ASP A 90 5.63 35.73 -2.31
C ASP A 90 4.97 37.12 -2.47
N ALA A 91 4.38 37.67 -1.41
CA ALA A 91 4.03 39.08 -1.37
C ALA A 91 5.26 39.86 -0.88
N PRO A 92 5.78 40.85 -1.65
CA PRO A 92 6.92 41.65 -1.23
C PRO A 92 6.60 42.32 0.10
N ALA A 93 7.57 42.28 1.01
CA ALA A 93 7.49 42.83 2.36
C ALA A 93 7.35 44.36 2.34
N ALA A 94 6.14 44.85 2.07
CA ALA A 94 5.72 46.16 2.52
C ALA A 94 5.25 46.02 3.97
N ALA A 95 5.76 46.86 4.86
CA ALA A 95 5.49 46.85 6.28
C ALA A 95 3.99 46.92 6.58
N GLU A 96 3.35 45.80 6.92
CA GLU A 96 1.93 45.75 7.26
C GLU A 96 1.79 45.66 8.79
N LYS A 97 1.69 46.83 9.44
CA LYS A 97 1.50 46.95 10.89
C LYS A 97 0.08 46.59 11.37
N ASP A 98 -0.82 46.18 10.47
CA ASP A 98 -2.25 45.98 10.77
C ASP A 98 -2.84 44.61 10.34
N ASN A 99 -2.01 43.63 9.93
CA ASN A 99 -2.51 42.32 9.52
C ASN A 99 -2.01 41.24 10.49
N PRO A 100 -2.84 40.75 11.45
CA PRO A 100 -2.40 39.73 12.39
C PRO A 100 -2.06 38.44 11.62
N THR A 101 -0.77 38.10 11.59
CA THR A 101 -0.30 36.84 11.03
C THR A 101 -0.83 35.67 11.87
N CYS A 102 -1.88 34.97 11.39
CA CYS A 102 -2.43 33.74 12.00
C CYS A 102 -1.54 32.55 11.61
N THR A 103 -0.54 32.20 12.43
CA THR A 103 0.20 30.93 12.32
C THR A 103 -0.59 29.80 12.95
N PHE A 104 -0.62 28.63 12.32
CA PHE A 104 -1.27 27.44 12.85
C PHE A 104 -0.45 26.17 12.57
N VAL A 105 -0.72 25.12 13.31
CA VAL A 105 -0.04 23.82 13.19
C VAL A 105 -1.05 22.77 12.74
N CYS A 106 -0.71 22.05 11.66
CA CYS A 106 -1.48 20.89 11.20
C CYS A 106 -0.67 19.61 11.39
N ALA A 107 -1.33 18.51 11.76
CA ALA A 107 -0.72 17.19 11.82
C ALA A 107 -1.53 16.17 11.02
N SER A 108 -0.83 15.15 10.52
CA SER A 108 -1.42 13.98 9.86
C SER A 108 -0.82 12.74 10.49
N TYR A 109 -1.65 11.79 10.93
CA TYR A 109 -1.18 10.61 11.64
C TYR A 109 -2.02 9.37 11.38
N ASN A 110 -1.44 8.35 10.75
CA ASN A 110 -2.03 7.02 10.70
C ASN A 110 -1.76 6.30 12.03
N ILE A 111 -2.82 5.95 12.76
CA ILE A 111 -2.73 5.44 14.13
C ILE A 111 -2.87 3.92 14.26
N LEU A 112 -2.87 3.21 13.13
CA LEU A 112 -2.98 1.75 13.03
C LEU A 112 -4.22 1.20 13.76
N ALA A 113 -5.30 0.95 13.00
CA ALA A 113 -6.53 0.43 13.57
C ALA A 113 -6.31 -0.95 14.22
N PRO A 114 -6.91 -1.25 15.38
CA PRO A 114 -6.78 -2.56 16.01
C PRO A 114 -7.18 -3.73 15.10
N CYS A 115 -8.13 -3.53 14.17
CA CYS A 115 -8.54 -4.55 13.21
C CYS A 115 -7.43 -5.00 12.23
N TYR A 116 -6.32 -4.24 12.13
CA TYR A 116 -5.14 -4.58 11.34
C TYR A 116 -4.02 -5.22 12.18
N VAL A 117 -4.15 -5.24 13.50
CA VAL A 117 -3.12 -5.79 14.38
C VAL A 117 -3.27 -7.32 14.45
N LYS A 118 -2.46 -8.04 13.69
CA LYS A 118 -2.25 -9.49 13.91
C LYS A 118 -0.90 -9.71 14.56
N CYS A 119 -0.82 -10.63 15.52
CA CYS A 119 0.42 -10.92 16.25
C CYS A 119 1.58 -11.33 15.32
N VAL A 120 1.27 -11.91 14.16
CA VAL A 120 2.26 -12.32 13.14
C VAL A 120 2.86 -11.14 12.37
N ASP A 121 2.16 -10.01 12.29
CA ASP A 121 2.61 -8.84 11.50
C ASP A 121 3.64 -7.99 12.28
N PHE A 122 3.67 -8.12 13.62
CA PHE A 122 4.54 -7.33 14.50
C PHE A 122 5.28 -8.18 15.55
N PRO A 123 6.08 -9.20 15.14
CA PRO A 123 6.70 -10.15 16.07
C PRO A 123 7.74 -9.52 16.99
N TYR A 124 8.30 -8.37 16.59
CA TYR A 124 9.26 -7.59 17.36
C TYR A 124 8.61 -6.69 18.42
N CYS A 125 7.27 -6.55 18.41
CA CYS A 125 6.55 -5.70 19.34
C CYS A 125 5.97 -6.53 20.50
N SER A 126 6.24 -6.12 21.74
CA SER A 126 5.65 -6.80 22.90
C SER A 126 4.13 -6.68 22.93
N ARG A 127 3.44 -7.69 23.47
CA ARG A 127 1.97 -7.68 23.61
C ARG A 127 1.45 -6.47 24.40
N LYS A 128 2.21 -6.02 25.40
CA LYS A 128 1.89 -4.82 26.19
C LYS A 128 2.02 -3.54 25.37
N ALA A 129 3.02 -3.44 24.50
CA ALA A 129 3.24 -2.24 23.68
C ALA A 129 2.25 -2.12 22.52
N ILE A 130 1.76 -3.25 21.99
CA ILE A 130 0.82 -3.26 20.86
C ILE A 130 -0.66 -3.16 21.30
N SER A 131 -0.94 -3.25 22.60
CA SER A 131 -2.31 -3.17 23.11
C SER A 131 -2.95 -1.81 22.78
N PRO A 132 -4.25 -1.76 22.44
CA PRO A 132 -4.96 -0.52 22.17
C PRO A 132 -4.76 0.55 23.26
N GLU A 133 -4.88 0.16 24.53
CA GLU A 133 -4.79 1.05 25.68
C GLU A 133 -3.45 1.78 25.68
N ARG A 134 -2.34 1.02 25.56
CA ARG A 134 -1.01 1.61 25.58
C ARG A 134 -0.72 2.45 24.35
N ARG A 135 -1.20 2.03 23.17
CA ARG A 135 -0.94 2.76 21.91
C ARG A 135 -1.65 4.11 21.90
N PHE A 136 -2.94 4.13 22.23
CA PHE A 136 -3.74 5.35 22.10
C PHE A 136 -3.45 6.38 23.19
N GLU A 137 -3.04 5.96 24.39
CA GLU A 137 -2.42 6.86 25.38
C GLU A 137 -1.21 7.62 24.77
N ARG A 138 -0.33 6.90 24.07
CA ARG A 138 0.85 7.51 23.44
C ARG A 138 0.50 8.41 22.27
N VAL A 139 -0.49 8.03 21.46
CA VAL A 139 -1.00 8.87 20.36
C VAL A 139 -1.50 10.20 20.90
N VAL A 140 -2.31 10.20 21.96
CA VAL A 140 -2.79 11.44 22.60
C VAL A 140 -1.62 12.28 23.13
N ALA A 141 -0.67 11.66 23.83
CA ALA A 141 0.50 12.36 24.35
C ALA A 141 1.34 13.00 23.23
N GLU A 142 1.50 12.31 22.11
CA GLU A 142 2.20 12.83 20.93
C GLU A 142 1.44 14.01 20.31
N VAL A 143 0.13 13.89 20.09
CA VAL A 143 -0.73 14.96 19.58
C VAL A 143 -0.67 16.20 20.49
N LYS A 144 -0.68 16.00 21.80
CA LYS A 144 -0.52 17.07 22.79
C LYS A 144 0.85 17.75 22.65
N SER A 145 1.92 16.97 22.49
CA SER A 145 3.29 17.50 22.34
C SER A 145 3.51 18.28 21.04
N LEU A 146 2.83 17.88 19.96
CA LEU A 146 2.87 18.58 18.68
C LEU A 146 2.21 19.96 18.73
N GLY A 147 1.30 20.18 19.68
CA GLY A 147 0.55 21.44 19.79
C GLY A 147 -0.25 21.75 18.53
N ALA A 148 -0.75 20.71 17.85
CA ALA A 148 -1.49 20.87 16.60
C ALA A 148 -2.83 21.60 16.82
N ASP A 149 -3.20 22.46 15.88
CA ASP A 149 -4.50 23.12 15.85
C ASP A 149 -5.55 22.27 15.10
N VAL A 150 -5.10 21.50 14.10
CA VAL A 150 -5.92 20.57 13.33
C VAL A 150 -5.15 19.27 13.12
N VAL A 151 -5.77 18.14 13.41
CA VAL A 151 -5.15 16.81 13.23
C VAL A 151 -6.04 15.92 12.38
N GLY A 152 -5.49 15.40 11.29
CA GLY A 152 -6.10 14.35 10.50
C GLY A 152 -5.53 12.99 10.88
N PHE A 153 -6.35 12.10 11.42
CA PHE A 153 -6.01 10.72 11.70
C PHE A 153 -6.50 9.80 10.59
N GLN A 154 -5.69 8.79 10.26
CA GLN A 154 -6.07 7.67 9.41
C GLN A 154 -6.07 6.36 10.20
N GLU A 155 -6.82 5.37 9.72
CA GLU A 155 -7.00 4.08 10.40
C GLU A 155 -7.52 4.23 11.83
N THR A 156 -8.45 5.15 12.01
CA THR A 156 -9.16 5.29 13.28
C THR A 156 -10.35 4.35 13.28
N GLN A 157 -10.40 3.43 14.25
CA GLN A 157 -11.57 2.57 14.45
C GLN A 157 -12.61 3.29 15.33
N ARG A 158 -13.90 3.05 15.11
CA ARG A 158 -15.01 3.67 15.86
C ARG A 158 -14.88 3.41 17.35
N GLU A 159 -14.65 2.16 17.73
CA GLU A 159 -14.54 1.77 19.14
C GLU A 159 -13.36 2.46 19.82
N VAL A 160 -12.25 2.62 19.11
CA VAL A 160 -11.07 3.36 19.60
C VAL A 160 -11.40 4.83 19.83
N LEU A 161 -12.11 5.46 18.90
CA LEU A 161 -12.54 6.85 19.06
C LEU A 161 -13.38 6.99 20.34
N ASP A 162 -14.38 6.11 20.51
CA ASP A 162 -15.34 6.26 21.60
C ASP A 162 -14.76 5.87 22.97
N GLN A 163 -13.85 4.90 23.03
CA GLN A 163 -13.29 4.40 24.29
C GLN A 163 -11.99 5.10 24.72
N HIS A 164 -11.16 5.57 23.77
CA HIS A 164 -9.81 6.05 24.10
C HIS A 164 -9.52 7.49 23.64
N LEU A 165 -10.04 7.93 22.48
CA LEU A 165 -9.61 9.21 21.92
C LEU A 165 -10.56 10.36 22.25
N ARG A 166 -11.87 10.14 22.28
CA ARG A 166 -12.87 11.24 22.37
C ARG A 166 -12.71 12.07 23.64
N SER A 167 -12.69 11.42 24.80
CA SER A 167 -12.55 12.12 26.08
C SER A 167 -11.22 12.85 26.17
N GLU A 168 -10.13 12.16 25.84
CA GLU A 168 -8.76 12.68 25.92
C GLU A 168 -8.51 13.86 24.98
N LEU A 169 -8.98 13.77 23.72
CA LEU A 169 -8.86 14.86 22.73
C LEU A 169 -9.70 16.08 23.15
N ASN A 170 -10.90 15.86 23.69
CA ASN A 170 -11.73 16.93 24.21
C ASN A 170 -11.04 17.64 25.39
N GLU A 171 -10.45 16.88 26.32
CA GLU A 171 -9.75 17.42 27.49
C GLU A 171 -8.57 18.32 27.11
N ILE A 172 -7.83 17.97 26.04
CA ILE A 172 -6.71 18.79 25.54
C ILE A 172 -7.12 19.90 24.56
N GLY A 173 -8.42 20.12 24.35
CA GLY A 173 -8.97 21.30 23.67
C GLY A 173 -9.51 21.09 22.24
N TYR A 174 -9.60 19.85 21.75
CA TYR A 174 -10.24 19.55 20.47
C TYR A 174 -11.74 19.30 20.67
N GLY A 175 -12.60 20.29 20.41
CA GLY A 175 -14.05 20.11 20.63
C GLY A 175 -14.84 19.66 19.40
N GLU A 176 -14.26 19.74 18.21
CA GLU A 176 -14.89 19.23 16.99
C GLU A 176 -14.14 17.99 16.48
N LEU A 177 -14.82 16.83 16.54
CA LEU A 177 -14.32 15.55 16.07
C LEU A 177 -15.20 15.04 14.92
N PHE A 178 -14.64 15.00 13.71
CA PHE A 178 -15.34 14.54 12.51
C PHE A 178 -14.81 13.19 12.06
N PHE A 179 -15.66 12.15 12.12
CA PHE A 179 -15.26 10.79 11.75
C PHE A 179 -16.07 10.28 10.57
N ASP A 180 -15.39 9.60 9.65
CA ASP A 180 -15.99 8.83 8.55
C ASP A 180 -15.33 7.46 8.43
N SER A 181 -16.13 6.40 8.45
CA SER A 181 -15.64 5.05 8.18
C SER A 181 -15.57 4.76 6.68
N LYS A 182 -14.63 3.91 6.30
CA LYS A 182 -14.65 3.23 5.02
C LYS A 182 -15.89 2.34 4.92
N THR A 183 -16.42 2.18 3.72
CA THR A 183 -17.69 1.46 3.49
C THR A 183 -17.51 0.03 2.99
N LEU A 184 -16.29 -0.39 2.69
CA LEU A 184 -15.96 -1.72 2.18
C LEU A 184 -14.71 -2.29 2.89
N GLY A 185 -14.41 -3.56 2.62
CA GLY A 185 -13.25 -4.26 3.17
C GLY A 185 -13.32 -4.39 4.69
N LYS A 186 -12.18 -4.20 5.38
CA LYS A 186 -12.12 -4.25 6.85
C LYS A 186 -12.98 -3.17 7.52
N GLY A 187 -13.17 -2.02 6.87
CA GLY A 187 -14.05 -0.95 7.33
C GLY A 187 -15.53 -1.35 7.43
N ALA A 188 -15.98 -2.29 6.60
CA ALA A 188 -17.35 -2.81 6.68
C ALA A 188 -17.54 -3.80 7.85
N GLN A 189 -16.48 -4.54 8.22
CA GLN A 189 -16.52 -5.51 9.32
C GLN A 189 -16.25 -4.84 10.68
N PHE A 190 -15.29 -3.92 10.70
CA PHE A 190 -14.86 -3.13 11.84
C PHE A 190 -14.84 -1.68 11.38
N PRO A 191 -15.76 -0.82 11.83
CA PRO A 191 -15.88 0.56 11.33
C PRO A 191 -14.58 1.36 11.56
N GLU A 192 -13.70 1.35 10.58
CA GLU A 192 -12.44 2.11 10.57
C GLU A 192 -12.43 3.12 9.43
N GLY A 193 -11.78 4.26 9.64
CA GLY A 193 -11.56 5.22 8.58
C GLY A 193 -10.78 6.43 9.07
N LEU A 194 -11.35 7.60 8.82
CA LEU A 194 -10.71 8.90 9.05
C LEU A 194 -11.35 9.61 10.24
N LEU A 195 -10.51 10.29 11.02
CA LEU A 195 -10.93 11.21 12.05
C LEU A 195 -10.21 12.54 11.83
N THR A 196 -10.93 13.65 11.83
CA THR A 196 -10.34 14.99 11.89
C THR A 196 -10.71 15.64 13.22
N ALA A 197 -9.71 16.04 13.99
CA ALA A 197 -9.86 16.76 15.25
C ALA A 197 -9.46 18.23 15.09
N VAL A 198 -10.30 19.16 15.54
CA VAL A 198 -10.09 20.60 15.40
C VAL A 198 -10.11 21.27 16.77
N ARG A 199 -9.09 22.08 17.07
CA ARG A 199 -9.00 22.89 18.29
C ARG A 199 -10.06 23.97 18.33
N SER A 200 -10.88 23.93 19.38
CA SER A 200 -12.05 24.82 19.50
C SER A 200 -11.70 26.28 19.75
N ASP A 201 -10.54 26.56 20.35
CA ASP A 201 -10.05 27.91 20.62
C ASP A 201 -9.42 28.58 19.39
N ARG A 202 -9.19 27.83 18.32
CA ARG A 202 -8.41 28.28 17.15
C ARG A 202 -9.27 28.35 15.91
N PHE A 203 -10.16 27.38 15.70
CA PHE A 203 -11.00 27.30 14.52
C PHE A 203 -12.47 27.02 14.86
N THR A 204 -13.37 27.50 14.01
CA THR A 204 -14.75 26.98 13.88
C THR A 204 -14.86 26.15 12.61
N VAL A 205 -15.66 25.08 12.64
CA VAL A 205 -15.98 24.29 11.45
C VAL A 205 -17.20 24.89 10.77
N GLU A 206 -17.02 25.50 9.60
CA GLU A 206 -18.11 26.10 8.82
C GLU A 206 -18.83 25.04 7.97
N HIS A 207 -18.05 24.16 7.34
CA HIS A 207 -18.57 23.06 6.54
C HIS A 207 -17.69 21.83 6.70
N LYS A 208 -18.30 20.64 6.59
CA LYS A 208 -17.59 19.36 6.54
C LYS A 208 -18.32 18.41 5.59
N THR A 209 -17.56 17.65 4.81
CA THR A 209 -18.13 16.70 3.85
C THR A 209 -17.23 15.49 3.68
N THR A 210 -17.87 14.36 3.44
CA THR A 210 -17.23 13.08 3.16
C THR A 210 -17.21 12.85 1.65
N VAL A 211 -16.04 12.49 1.15
CA VAL A 211 -15.78 12.21 -0.26
C VAL A 211 -15.61 10.72 -0.44
N LYS A 212 -16.52 10.07 -1.16
CA LYS A 212 -16.33 8.70 -1.65
C LYS A 212 -15.34 8.74 -2.81
N LEU A 213 -14.09 8.36 -2.54
CA LEU A 213 -12.97 8.60 -3.48
C LEU A 213 -13.18 7.85 -4.79
N ASP A 214 -13.62 6.59 -4.72
CA ASP A 214 -13.82 5.76 -5.91
C ASP A 214 -14.88 6.39 -6.85
N GLU A 215 -16.00 6.86 -6.30
CA GLU A 215 -17.06 7.52 -7.07
C GLU A 215 -16.58 8.85 -7.68
N ARG A 216 -15.68 9.57 -7.00
CA ARG A 216 -15.06 10.78 -7.57
C ARG A 216 -14.12 10.45 -8.72
N VAL A 217 -13.34 9.37 -8.62
CA VAL A 217 -12.47 8.93 -9.72
C VAL A 217 -13.30 8.50 -10.92
N LYS A 218 -14.32 7.65 -10.73
CA LYS A 218 -15.24 7.27 -11.82
C LYS A 218 -15.86 8.49 -12.50
N LYS A 219 -16.34 9.47 -11.72
CA LYS A 219 -16.89 10.72 -12.25
C LYS A 219 -15.84 11.55 -13.02
N ALA A 220 -14.62 11.65 -12.50
CA ALA A 220 -13.54 12.39 -13.15
C ALA A 220 -13.14 11.75 -14.49
N VAL A 221 -13.01 10.43 -14.54
CA VAL A 221 -12.68 9.69 -15.77
C VAL A 221 -13.77 9.86 -16.83
N ARG A 222 -15.06 9.72 -16.45
CA ARG A 222 -16.19 10.02 -17.35
C ARG A 222 -16.15 11.45 -17.88
N GLY A 223 -15.76 12.41 -17.04
CA GLY A 223 -15.65 13.83 -17.41
C GLY A 223 -14.49 14.14 -18.35
N MET A 224 -13.32 13.54 -18.15
CA MET A 224 -12.12 13.81 -18.96
C MET A 224 -12.17 13.15 -20.34
N ALA A 225 -12.77 11.98 -20.45
CA ALA A 225 -12.78 11.21 -21.69
C ALA A 225 -14.05 11.39 -22.54
N GLY A 226 -15.08 12.08 -22.02
CA GLY A 226 -16.36 12.23 -22.71
C GLY A 226 -16.96 10.88 -23.11
N SER A 227 -17.44 10.75 -24.35
CA SER A 227 -18.02 9.51 -24.89
C SER A 227 -17.01 8.40 -25.21
N ARG A 228 -15.71 8.59 -24.97
CA ARG A 228 -14.66 7.63 -25.34
C ARG A 228 -14.33 6.61 -24.25
N VAL A 229 -14.77 6.86 -23.01
CA VAL A 229 -14.62 5.89 -21.91
C VAL A 229 -15.90 5.06 -21.83
N THR A 230 -15.72 3.75 -21.91
CA THR A 230 -16.76 2.76 -21.66
C THR A 230 -16.81 2.40 -20.17
N GLU A 231 -17.91 1.81 -19.71
CA GLU A 231 -17.95 1.29 -18.33
C GLU A 231 -16.93 0.16 -18.12
N ALA A 232 -16.57 -0.59 -19.17
CA ALA A 232 -15.49 -1.58 -19.10
C ALA A 232 -14.12 -0.95 -18.81
N ASP A 233 -13.85 0.25 -19.33
CA ASP A 233 -12.60 0.99 -19.03
C ASP A 233 -12.58 1.45 -17.57
N ILE A 234 -13.74 1.84 -17.03
CA ILE A 234 -13.88 2.26 -15.63
C ILE A 234 -13.72 1.06 -14.69
N ASP A 235 -14.34 -0.07 -15.02
CA ASP A 235 -14.18 -1.31 -14.27
C ASP A 235 -12.74 -1.82 -14.33
N GLY A 236 -12.07 -1.62 -15.47
CA GLY A 236 -10.66 -1.91 -15.68
C GLY A 236 -9.69 -1.14 -14.77
N LEU A 237 -10.13 -0.02 -14.16
CA LEU A 237 -9.33 0.69 -13.15
C LEU A 237 -9.14 -0.12 -11.86
N ALA A 238 -9.93 -1.19 -11.66
CA ALA A 238 -9.84 -2.07 -10.51
C ALA A 238 -9.79 -1.31 -9.17
N LEU A 239 -10.64 -0.28 -9.03
CA LEU A 239 -10.66 0.57 -7.85
C LEU A 239 -10.97 -0.32 -6.62
N PRO A 240 -10.14 -0.28 -5.56
CA PRO A 240 -10.22 -1.18 -4.42
C PRO A 240 -11.52 -1.00 -3.62
N GLY A 241 -12.20 0.13 -3.78
CA GLY A 241 -13.52 0.37 -3.22
C GLY A 241 -13.49 0.78 -1.75
N GLY A 242 -14.43 1.64 -1.39
CA GLY A 242 -14.74 2.00 0.00
C GLY A 242 -13.78 2.99 0.64
N ASN A 243 -12.85 3.58 -0.13
CA ASN A 243 -11.98 4.63 0.38
C ASN A 243 -12.75 5.94 0.53
N VAL A 244 -12.55 6.60 1.66
CA VAL A 244 -13.16 7.88 1.99
C VAL A 244 -12.10 8.95 2.13
N GLY A 245 -12.49 10.18 1.84
CA GLY A 245 -11.77 11.40 2.17
C GLY A 245 -12.65 12.34 2.98
N GLN A 246 -12.06 13.19 3.80
CA GLN A 246 -12.74 14.24 4.54
C GLN A 246 -12.29 15.59 4.01
N VAL A 247 -13.21 16.52 3.87
CA VAL A 247 -12.92 17.92 3.55
C VAL A 247 -13.67 18.81 4.53
N LEU A 248 -12.95 19.69 5.20
CA LEU A 248 -13.49 20.64 6.17
C LEU A 248 -13.11 22.07 5.75
N LEU A 249 -14.08 22.98 5.82
CA LEU A 249 -13.84 24.41 5.74
C LEU A 249 -13.83 24.97 7.16
N LEU A 250 -12.67 25.46 7.58
CA LEU A 250 -12.40 25.95 8.93
C LEU A 250 -12.23 27.48 8.89
N ARG A 251 -12.71 28.20 9.91
CA ARG A 251 -12.49 29.64 10.05
C ARG A 251 -11.55 29.92 11.22
N CYS A 252 -10.38 30.54 10.98
CA CYS A 252 -9.45 30.98 12.04
C CYS A 252 -10.17 32.02 12.89
N ARG A 253 -10.32 31.78 14.19
CA ARG A 253 -11.02 32.69 15.11
C ARG A 253 -10.31 34.03 15.25
N THR A 254 -8.98 34.05 15.18
CA THR A 254 -8.17 35.26 15.33
C THR A 254 -8.23 36.17 14.10
N SER A 255 -8.15 35.59 12.89
CA SER A 255 -8.04 36.36 11.65
C SER A 255 -9.35 36.41 10.83
N GLY A 256 -10.34 35.57 11.16
CA GLY A 256 -11.56 35.39 10.37
C GLY A 256 -11.35 34.67 9.03
N ARG A 257 -10.10 34.37 8.65
CA ARG A 257 -9.74 33.73 7.37
C ARG A 257 -10.16 32.27 7.33
N LEU A 258 -10.42 31.77 6.13
CA LEU A 258 -10.83 30.40 5.89
C LEU A 258 -9.64 29.50 5.55
N LEU A 259 -9.68 28.26 6.03
CA LEU A 259 -8.74 27.18 5.77
C LEU A 259 -9.51 25.96 5.28
N LEU A 260 -9.18 25.45 4.10
CA LEU A 260 -9.68 24.17 3.62
C LEU A 260 -8.72 23.06 4.07
N PHE A 261 -9.18 22.15 4.93
CA PHE A 261 -8.41 21.01 5.39
C PHE A 261 -8.97 19.72 4.79
N ALA A 262 -8.09 18.90 4.22
CA ALA A 262 -8.48 17.60 3.67
C ALA A 262 -7.66 16.48 4.32
N ASN A 263 -8.35 15.40 4.68
CA ASN A 263 -7.76 14.18 5.23
C ASN A 263 -8.15 13.01 4.34
N VAL A 264 -7.18 12.19 3.93
CA VAL A 264 -7.41 11.04 3.06
C VAL A 264 -6.54 9.87 3.49
N HIS A 265 -7.03 8.66 3.29
CA HIS A 265 -6.23 7.45 3.35
C HIS A 265 -6.41 6.70 2.02
N ILE A 266 -5.45 6.91 1.13
CA ILE A 266 -5.46 6.30 -0.20
C ILE A 266 -5.04 4.84 -0.06
N HIS A 267 -5.70 3.94 -0.79
CA HIS A 267 -5.36 2.53 -0.80
C HIS A 267 -3.89 2.33 -1.21
N TYR A 268 -3.15 1.50 -0.48
CA TYR A 268 -1.71 1.31 -0.67
C TYR A 268 -1.31 0.81 -2.08
N PHE A 269 -2.22 0.12 -2.79
CA PHE A 269 -1.99 -0.28 -4.19
C PHE A 269 -2.03 0.88 -5.21
N TRP A 270 -2.56 2.06 -4.89
CA TRP A 270 -2.63 3.19 -5.84
C TRP A 270 -1.28 3.88 -6.07
N LEU A 271 -0.26 3.51 -5.30
CA LEU A 271 1.09 4.06 -5.40
C LEU A 271 2.06 3.12 -6.14
N ARG A 272 1.56 2.02 -6.71
CA ARG A 272 2.32 1.07 -7.55
C ARG A 272 1.88 1.19 -8.99
#